data_AF-A0A2V6UDZ6-F1
#
_entry.id   AF-A0A2V6UDZ6-F1
#
_cell.length_a   1.000
_cell.length_b   1.000
_cell.length_c   1.000
_cell.angle_alpha   90.00
_cell.angle_beta   90.00
_cell.angle_gamma   90.00
#
_symmetry.space_group_name_H-M   'P 1'
#
loop_
_entity.id
_entity.type
_entity.pdbx_description
1 polymer ?
#
loop_
_entity_poly.entity_id
_entity_poly.type
_entity_poly.pdbx_seq_one_letter_code
_entity_poly.pdbx_strand_id
1 'polypeptide(L)'
;MSHGCWQAAWQKALCVCLVFTTLLAPGTGFGQIPQPSAPVLTPVPAARGGSGPQMPGSLSIPPRITAGSDYRLGTGDTVEVVLAGRVEVARQVAMVSADGNIAVPPIGAVPVAGLTVLEAQTRMTELAKPLFRYLDLTVSLIGTRSFEVTVSGEVQRPGTLVLSATERVHQVILLAGGVTPRGSLRNIVLSRGGRAEARVDLLRFLLSGDPGNNPYVTEGTTITVPPRGPSVTLTGAFVRPGEYEIVGKESLRGLLVLTGGLTQSAPAEARLTRIGPDGKKTTLPLDLTQALKAPADVELQPGDGVYVPPLAVVQDVIEARGAFNGTSELGRTTTAGKPTIVQRFELAGGERVFDVVQRAGGAAPFADLSRAVIERSGVSGPRQLIPV
;
A
#
# COMPACT_ATOMS: atom_id res chain seq x y z
N MET A 1 68.81 18.47 23.38
CA MET A 1 68.31 18.60 22.00
C MET A 1 66.88 18.06 22.02
N SER A 2 65.85 18.86 22.34
CA SER A 2 65.18 19.88 21.47
C SER A 2 64.50 19.18 20.28
N HIS A 3 63.19 19.22 19.98
CA HIS A 3 61.97 19.93 20.40
C HIS A 3 60.77 19.02 20.00
N GLY A 4 59.61 19.01 20.67
CA GLY A 4 58.51 20.00 20.57
C GLY A 4 57.40 19.44 19.63
N CYS A 5 56.21 19.03 20.06
CA CYS A 5 55.07 19.76 20.64
C CYS A 5 54.22 20.53 19.61
N TRP A 6 52.91 20.61 19.89
CA TRP A 6 51.78 21.37 19.28
C TRP A 6 50.87 20.60 18.28
N GLN A 7 49.62 20.22 18.58
CA GLN A 7 48.38 20.87 19.08
C GLN A 7 47.46 21.50 18.02
N ALA A 8 46.18 21.10 18.13
CA ALA A 8 44.93 21.79 17.77
C ALA A 8 44.60 21.99 16.26
N ALA A 9 43.35 22.05 15.80
CA ALA A 9 42.10 22.39 16.47
C ALA A 9 40.88 21.77 15.76
N TRP A 10 39.89 21.40 16.57
CA TRP A 10 38.50 21.19 16.19
C TRP A 10 37.82 22.53 15.86
N GLN A 11 36.94 22.57 14.86
CA GLN A 11 35.90 23.60 14.78
C GLN A 11 34.52 22.94 14.71
N LYS A 12 33.83 23.00 15.85
CA LYS A 12 32.38 22.85 15.98
C LYS A 12 31.76 24.18 15.61
N ALA A 13 30.91 24.22 14.57
CA ALA A 13 30.06 25.38 14.31
C ALA A 13 28.81 25.27 15.19
N LEU A 14 28.78 26.09 16.24
CA LEU A 14 27.64 26.30 17.12
C LEU A 14 26.85 27.50 16.56
N CYS A 15 25.63 27.27 16.09
CA CYS A 15 24.73 28.33 15.64
C CYS A 15 24.11 29.01 16.88
N VAL A 16 24.45 30.27 17.08
CA VAL A 16 23.97 31.12 18.18
C VAL A 16 22.62 31.73 17.82
N CYS A 17 21.68 31.60 18.75
CA CYS A 17 20.36 32.22 18.74
C CYS A 17 20.47 33.75 18.84
N LEU A 18 19.76 34.47 17.96
CA LEU A 18 19.45 35.89 18.12
C LEU A 18 18.01 36.02 18.62
N VAL A 19 17.88 36.22 19.93
CA VAL A 19 16.64 36.61 20.59
C VAL A 19 16.57 38.14 20.52
N PHE A 20 15.62 38.68 19.77
CA PHE A 20 15.29 40.10 19.82
C PHE A 20 14.23 40.31 20.91
N THR A 21 14.67 40.74 22.09
CA THR A 21 13.82 41.32 23.14
C THR A 21 13.69 42.82 22.89
N THR A 22 12.48 43.30 22.61
CA THR A 22 12.11 44.73 22.72
C THR A 22 11.06 44.89 23.81
N LEU A 23 11.39 45.73 24.81
CA LEU A 23 10.52 46.11 25.92
C LEU A 23 9.73 47.38 25.58
N LEU A 24 8.41 47.31 25.83
CA LEU A 24 7.43 48.32 26.27
C LEU A 24 7.54 49.79 25.86
N ALA A 25 6.42 50.31 25.32
CA ALA A 25 5.66 51.40 25.95
C ALA A 25 4.17 51.36 25.51
N PRO A 26 3.23 51.86 26.35
CA PRO A 26 1.78 51.67 26.20
C PRO A 26 1.11 52.82 25.43
N GLY A 27 0.05 52.51 24.69
CA GLY A 27 -0.71 53.52 23.95
C GLY A 27 -2.17 53.11 23.75
N THR A 28 -3.04 53.71 24.57
CA THR A 28 -4.42 54.15 24.26
C THR A 28 -5.40 53.17 23.63
N GLY A 29 -6.45 52.87 24.40
CA GLY A 29 -7.61 52.11 23.95
C GLY A 29 -8.40 52.79 22.84
N PHE A 30 -9.00 51.94 22.00
CA PHE A 30 -10.14 52.28 21.17
C PHE A 30 -11.26 51.30 21.49
N GLY A 31 -12.41 51.86 21.84
CA GLY A 31 -13.60 51.13 22.25
C GLY A 31 -14.11 50.20 21.16
N GLN A 32 -14.65 49.06 21.58
CA GLN A 32 -15.45 48.19 20.74
C GLN A 32 -16.65 48.98 20.20
N ILE A 33 -16.75 49.03 18.88
CA ILE A 33 -17.98 49.40 18.18
C ILE A 33 -18.97 48.25 18.40
N PRO A 34 -20.21 48.49 18.87
CA PRO A 34 -21.22 47.44 18.97
C PRO A 34 -21.55 46.93 17.56
N GLN A 35 -21.39 45.63 17.33
CA GLN A 35 -21.94 44.99 16.13
C GLN A 35 -23.47 45.06 16.18
N PRO A 36 -24.17 45.47 15.10
CA PRO A 36 -25.62 45.40 15.04
C PRO A 36 -26.06 43.93 15.09
N SER A 37 -26.86 43.61 16.10
CA SER A 37 -27.59 42.35 16.23
C SER A 37 -28.51 42.15 15.03
N ALA A 38 -28.34 41.03 14.32
CA ALA A 38 -29.25 40.58 13.28
C ALA A 38 -30.68 40.44 13.83
N PRO A 39 -31.72 40.78 13.06
CA PRO A 39 -33.10 40.67 13.53
C PRO A 39 -33.46 39.20 13.77
N VAL A 40 -33.97 38.94 14.97
CA VAL A 40 -34.62 37.67 15.33
C VAL A 40 -35.86 37.53 14.45
N LEU A 41 -35.83 36.60 13.50
CA LEU A 41 -37.04 36.20 12.78
C LEU A 41 -37.93 35.42 13.74
N THR A 42 -39.06 36.01 14.11
CA THR A 42 -40.16 35.33 14.78
C THR A 42 -40.68 34.19 13.90
N PRO A 43 -40.90 32.98 14.43
CA PRO A 43 -41.57 31.94 13.67
C PRO A 43 -43.04 32.35 13.46
N VAL A 44 -43.43 32.49 12.19
CA VAL A 44 -44.83 32.59 11.76
C VAL A 44 -45.53 31.29 12.14
N PRO A 45 -46.73 31.31 12.76
CA PRO A 45 -47.50 30.10 13.00
C PRO A 45 -48.00 29.56 11.66
N ALA A 46 -47.47 28.41 11.23
CA ALA A 46 -47.96 27.71 10.05
C ALA A 46 -49.38 27.21 10.31
N ALA A 47 -50.29 27.68 9.47
CA ALA A 47 -51.70 27.36 9.47
C ALA A 47 -51.94 25.84 9.29
N ARG A 48 -52.95 25.35 10.04
CA ARG A 48 -53.62 24.08 9.80
C ARG A 48 -54.25 24.06 8.41
N GLY A 49 -54.14 22.93 7.71
CA GLY A 49 -55.05 22.55 6.63
C GLY A 49 -54.35 22.19 5.32
N GLY A 50 -54.26 20.88 5.04
CA GLY A 50 -53.77 20.38 3.76
C GLY A 50 -53.40 18.91 3.83
N SER A 51 -54.39 18.04 3.86
CA SER A 51 -54.24 16.61 3.57
C SER A 51 -53.77 16.43 2.13
N GLY A 52 -52.45 16.42 1.92
CA GLY A 52 -51.85 15.93 0.68
C GLY A 52 -52.04 14.41 0.58
N PRO A 53 -52.14 13.84 -0.64
CA PRO A 53 -52.26 12.41 -0.80
C PRO A 53 -50.99 11.74 -0.24
N GLN A 54 -51.15 10.95 0.82
CA GLN A 54 -50.12 10.03 1.26
C GLN A 54 -49.82 9.09 0.09
N MET A 55 -48.62 9.19 -0.46
CA MET A 55 -48.10 8.16 -1.34
C MET A 55 -48.13 6.83 -0.58
N PRO A 56 -48.67 5.75 -1.18
CA PRO A 56 -48.62 4.45 -0.54
C PRO A 56 -47.16 4.10 -0.27
N GLY A 57 -46.91 3.60 0.95
CA GLY A 57 -45.58 3.35 1.49
C GLY A 57 -44.66 2.73 0.45
N SER A 58 -43.47 3.31 0.29
CA SER A 58 -42.39 2.66 -0.42
C SER A 58 -42.25 1.26 0.15
N LEU A 59 -42.55 0.25 -0.66
CA LEU A 59 -42.20 -1.14 -0.36
C LEU A 59 -40.71 -1.14 -0.06
N SER A 60 -40.35 -1.26 1.22
CA SER A 60 -38.98 -1.47 1.64
C SER A 60 -38.59 -2.86 1.15
N ILE A 61 -38.10 -2.93 -0.08
CA ILE A 61 -37.43 -4.14 -0.58
C ILE A 61 -36.24 -4.32 0.38
N PRO A 62 -36.19 -5.40 1.17
CA PRO A 62 -35.05 -5.63 2.05
C PRO A 62 -33.79 -5.62 1.17
N PRO A 63 -32.71 -4.96 1.61
CA PRO A 63 -31.48 -4.89 0.82
C PRO A 63 -31.03 -6.32 0.51
N ARG A 64 -30.89 -6.65 -0.79
CA ARG A 64 -30.28 -7.93 -1.18
C ARG A 64 -28.85 -7.92 -0.68
N ILE A 65 -28.52 -8.89 0.16
CA ILE A 65 -27.16 -9.06 0.63
C ILE A 65 -26.39 -9.70 -0.52
N THR A 66 -25.43 -8.97 -1.10
CA THR A 66 -24.49 -9.52 -2.07
C THR A 66 -23.48 -10.38 -1.33
N ALA A 67 -23.87 -11.60 -0.99
CA ALA A 67 -22.94 -12.62 -0.53
C ALA A 67 -22.00 -12.98 -1.71
N GLY A 68 -20.70 -13.10 -1.45
CA GLY A 68 -19.76 -13.56 -2.47
C GLY A 68 -20.13 -14.97 -2.96
N SER A 69 -19.69 -15.33 -4.16
CA SER A 69 -19.99 -16.64 -4.76
C SER A 69 -19.51 -17.84 -3.92
N ASP A 70 -18.59 -17.60 -2.99
CA ASP A 70 -18.00 -18.55 -2.06
C ASP A 70 -18.69 -18.60 -0.69
N TYR A 71 -19.72 -17.78 -0.45
CA TYR A 71 -20.52 -17.85 0.78
C TYR A 71 -21.29 -19.17 0.83
N ARG A 72 -21.20 -19.86 1.97
CA ARG A 72 -21.90 -21.12 2.23
C ARG A 72 -23.06 -20.88 3.17
N LEU A 73 -24.24 -21.34 2.78
CA LEU A 73 -25.47 -21.19 3.55
C LEU A 73 -25.36 -21.91 4.89
N GLY A 74 -25.71 -21.21 5.96
CA GLY A 74 -25.72 -21.71 7.34
C GLY A 74 -27.14 -21.78 7.92
N THR A 75 -27.28 -22.47 9.05
CA THR A 75 -28.52 -22.52 9.82
C THR A 75 -28.92 -21.13 10.30
N GLY A 76 -30.18 -20.75 10.14
CA GLY A 76 -30.69 -19.41 10.47
C GLY A 76 -30.57 -18.37 9.34
N ASP A 77 -29.96 -18.70 8.20
CA ASP A 77 -30.01 -17.83 7.01
C ASP A 77 -31.41 -17.78 6.42
N THR A 78 -31.79 -16.63 5.88
CA THR A 78 -33.09 -16.40 5.25
C THR A 78 -32.91 -16.17 3.76
N VAL A 79 -33.55 -17.00 2.97
CA VAL A 79 -33.40 -17.06 1.52
C VAL A 79 -34.75 -16.78 0.85
N GLU A 80 -34.74 -15.93 -0.16
CA GLU A 80 -35.84 -15.81 -1.12
C GLU A 80 -35.69 -16.91 -2.17
N VAL A 81 -36.75 -17.67 -2.37
CA VAL A 81 -36.90 -18.54 -3.52
C VAL A 81 -37.99 -17.95 -4.38
N VAL A 82 -37.63 -17.51 -5.58
CA VAL A 82 -38.55 -17.04 -6.60
C VAL A 82 -38.76 -18.16 -7.60
N LEU A 83 -39.98 -18.66 -7.66
CA LEU A 83 -40.44 -19.67 -8.60
C LEU A 83 -41.20 -18.96 -9.71
N ALA A 84 -40.56 -18.78 -10.86
CA ALA A 84 -41.19 -18.19 -12.04
C ALA A 84 -41.67 -19.31 -12.98
N GLY A 85 -42.98 -19.49 -13.06
CA GLY A 85 -43.63 -20.36 -14.03
C GLY A 85 -44.07 -19.60 -15.29
N ARG A 86 -44.85 -20.26 -16.15
CA ARG A 86 -45.38 -19.64 -17.38
C ARG A 86 -46.33 -18.47 -17.17
N VAL A 87 -47.07 -18.48 -16.06
CA VAL A 87 -48.14 -17.50 -15.78
C VAL A 87 -48.06 -16.94 -14.36
N GLU A 88 -47.45 -17.67 -13.43
CA GLU A 88 -47.38 -17.30 -12.02
C GLU A 88 -45.92 -17.16 -11.55
N VAL A 89 -45.68 -16.15 -10.71
CA VAL A 89 -44.42 -15.95 -10.00
C VAL A 89 -44.71 -16.08 -8.51
N ALA A 90 -44.30 -17.19 -7.90
CA ALA A 90 -44.39 -17.38 -6.46
C ALA A 90 -43.08 -16.91 -5.81
N ARG A 91 -43.19 -16.05 -4.80
CA ARG A 91 -42.05 -15.60 -3.98
C ARG A 91 -42.20 -16.20 -2.60
N GLN A 92 -41.27 -17.07 -2.23
CA GLN A 92 -41.26 -17.71 -0.93
C GLN A 92 -40.03 -17.24 -0.17
N VAL A 93 -40.23 -16.64 1.00
CA VAL A 93 -39.15 -16.40 1.95
C VAL A 93 -39.12 -17.61 2.88
N ALA A 94 -37.96 -18.26 2.96
CA ALA A 94 -37.78 -19.43 3.79
C ALA A 94 -36.46 -19.34 4.57
N MET A 95 -36.50 -19.79 5.81
CA MET A 95 -35.35 -19.81 6.71
C MET A 95 -34.74 -21.21 6.74
N VAL A 96 -33.41 -21.29 6.78
CA VAL A 96 -32.69 -22.56 6.94
C VAL A 96 -32.92 -23.08 8.35
N SER A 97 -33.56 -24.25 8.45
CA SER A 97 -33.84 -24.91 9.74
C SER A 97 -32.57 -25.37 10.44
N ALA A 98 -32.68 -25.76 11.72
CA ALA A 98 -31.56 -26.32 12.49
C ALA A 98 -30.98 -27.60 11.85
N ASP A 99 -31.80 -28.36 11.12
CA ASP A 99 -31.38 -29.54 10.35
C ASP A 99 -30.66 -29.18 9.04
N GLY A 100 -30.52 -27.88 8.72
CA GLY A 100 -29.87 -27.41 7.51
C GLY A 100 -30.73 -27.47 6.24
N ASN A 101 -32.06 -27.58 6.42
CA ASN A 101 -33.02 -27.70 5.32
C ASN A 101 -33.81 -26.41 5.12
N ILE A 102 -34.21 -26.13 3.88
CA ILE A 102 -35.19 -25.09 3.55
C ILE A 102 -36.49 -25.77 3.12
N ALA A 103 -37.61 -25.35 3.71
CA ALA A 103 -38.93 -25.78 3.27
C ALA A 103 -39.43 -24.87 2.14
N VAL A 104 -39.55 -25.42 0.93
CA VAL A 104 -40.08 -24.69 -0.23
C VAL A 104 -41.29 -25.45 -0.78
N PRO A 105 -42.52 -25.12 -0.37
CA PRO A 105 -43.71 -25.70 -0.99
C PRO A 105 -43.81 -25.32 -2.48
N PRO A 106 -44.12 -26.25 -3.40
CA PRO A 106 -44.44 -27.67 -3.20
C PRO A 106 -43.24 -28.65 -3.34
N ILE A 107 -42.01 -28.16 -3.51
CA ILE A 107 -40.79 -28.97 -3.65
C ILE A 107 -40.50 -29.78 -2.37
N GLY A 108 -40.86 -29.25 -1.20
CA GLY A 108 -40.65 -29.89 0.10
C GLY A 108 -39.39 -29.40 0.81
N ALA A 109 -38.82 -30.24 1.68
CA ALA A 109 -37.60 -29.93 2.42
C ALA A 109 -36.35 -30.20 1.56
N VAL A 110 -35.55 -29.17 1.33
CA VAL A 110 -34.31 -29.26 0.53
C VAL A 110 -33.09 -29.01 1.42
N PRO A 111 -32.11 -29.93 1.46
CA PRO A 111 -30.86 -29.71 2.20
C PRO A 111 -29.99 -28.69 1.50
N VAL A 112 -29.67 -27.60 2.20
CA VAL A 112 -28.87 -26.49 1.66
C VAL A 112 -27.68 -26.09 2.53
N ALA A 113 -27.59 -26.59 3.77
CA ALA A 113 -26.48 -26.27 4.65
C ALA A 113 -25.13 -26.65 4.04
N GLY A 114 -24.18 -25.71 4.08
CA GLY A 114 -22.85 -25.87 3.52
C GLY A 114 -22.74 -25.69 2.00
N LEU A 115 -23.86 -25.58 1.28
CA LEU A 115 -23.87 -25.29 -0.16
C LEU A 115 -23.72 -23.79 -0.41
N THR A 116 -23.13 -23.44 -1.54
CA THR A 116 -23.20 -22.06 -2.05
C THR A 116 -24.61 -21.73 -2.53
N VAL A 117 -24.93 -20.45 -2.67
CA VAL A 117 -26.25 -20.02 -3.19
C VAL A 117 -26.52 -20.62 -4.58
N LEU A 118 -25.48 -20.71 -5.42
CA LEU A 118 -25.56 -21.30 -6.75
C LEU A 118 -25.79 -22.81 -6.69
N GLU A 119 -25.02 -23.53 -5.86
CA GLU A 119 -25.19 -24.97 -5.66
C GLU A 119 -26.58 -25.30 -5.11
N ALA A 120 -27.08 -24.49 -4.17
CA ALA A 120 -28.42 -24.62 -3.63
C ALA A 120 -29.50 -24.39 -4.71
N GLN A 121 -29.31 -23.40 -5.59
CA GLN A 121 -30.20 -23.15 -6.72
C GLN A 121 -30.23 -24.33 -7.69
N THR A 122 -29.06 -24.88 -8.06
CA THR A 122 -28.98 -26.06 -8.94
C THR A 122 -29.72 -27.24 -8.32
N ARG A 123 -29.47 -27.51 -7.04
CA ARG A 123 -30.09 -28.64 -6.33
C ARG A 123 -31.61 -28.49 -6.19
N MET A 124 -32.10 -27.30 -5.87
CA MET A 124 -33.54 -27.03 -5.84
C MET A 124 -34.17 -27.16 -7.23
N THR A 125 -33.48 -26.71 -8.27
CA THR A 125 -33.94 -26.84 -9.66
C THR A 125 -34.06 -28.31 -10.07
N GLU A 126 -33.09 -29.15 -9.70
CA GLU A 126 -33.14 -30.60 -9.97
C GLU A 126 -34.32 -31.28 -9.29
N LEU A 127 -34.61 -30.95 -8.03
CA LEU A 127 -35.77 -31.49 -7.30
C LEU A 127 -37.10 -30.94 -7.83
N ALA A 128 -37.12 -29.77 -8.44
CA ALA A 128 -38.33 -29.15 -8.97
C ALA A 128 -38.69 -29.58 -10.41
N LYS A 129 -37.72 -30.01 -11.23
CA LYS A 129 -37.92 -30.55 -12.59
C LYS A 129 -39.05 -31.58 -12.74
N PRO A 130 -39.17 -32.61 -11.87
CA PRO A 130 -40.26 -33.60 -11.99
C PRO A 130 -41.64 -33.03 -11.63
N LEU A 131 -41.70 -31.94 -10.85
CA LEU A 131 -42.95 -31.33 -10.38
C LEU A 131 -43.47 -30.27 -11.37
N PHE A 132 -42.57 -29.58 -12.08
CA PHE A 132 -42.92 -28.48 -12.99
C PHE A 132 -42.21 -28.59 -14.34
N ARG A 133 -42.98 -28.53 -15.43
CA ARG A 133 -42.46 -28.67 -16.81
C ARG A 133 -41.75 -27.42 -17.34
N TYR A 134 -42.04 -26.24 -16.76
CA TYR A 134 -41.46 -24.93 -17.13
C TYR A 134 -41.36 -24.08 -15.86
N LEU A 135 -40.21 -24.15 -15.19
CA LEU A 135 -39.94 -23.43 -13.95
C LEU A 135 -38.54 -22.84 -13.99
N ASP A 136 -38.44 -21.52 -13.86
CA ASP A 136 -37.21 -20.81 -13.56
C ASP A 136 -37.15 -20.53 -12.07
N LEU A 137 -36.25 -21.22 -11.37
CA LEU A 137 -36.04 -21.07 -9.93
C LEU A 137 -34.84 -20.17 -9.70
N THR A 138 -35.05 -19.05 -9.02
CA THR A 138 -33.99 -18.13 -8.59
C THR A 138 -33.92 -18.09 -7.08
N VAL A 139 -32.70 -18.16 -6.55
CA VAL A 139 -32.43 -18.15 -5.11
C VAL A 139 -31.62 -16.90 -4.79
N SER A 140 -32.04 -16.14 -3.78
CA SER A 140 -31.28 -14.99 -3.31
C SER A 140 -31.29 -14.90 -1.81
N LEU A 141 -30.14 -14.59 -1.21
CA LEU A 141 -30.01 -14.38 0.22
C LEU A 141 -30.63 -13.03 0.61
N ILE A 142 -31.64 -13.03 1.49
CA ILE A 142 -32.26 -11.81 2.01
C ILE A 142 -31.70 -11.47 3.39
N GLY A 143 -31.55 -12.49 4.23
CA GLY A 143 -31.11 -12.35 5.62
C GLY A 143 -30.00 -13.34 5.92
N THR A 144 -29.04 -12.88 6.69
CA THR A 144 -27.95 -13.70 7.20
C THR A 144 -28.10 -13.81 8.71
N ARG A 145 -27.67 -14.94 9.26
CA ARG A 145 -27.53 -15.05 10.71
C ARG A 145 -26.49 -14.05 11.22
N SER A 146 -26.70 -13.56 12.44
CA SER A 146 -25.72 -12.76 13.17
C SER A 146 -25.14 -13.57 14.32
N PHE A 147 -23.86 -13.39 14.58
CA PHE A 147 -23.15 -14.05 15.68
C PHE A 147 -22.08 -13.14 16.28
N GLU A 148 -21.69 -13.47 17.51
CA GLU A 148 -20.63 -12.76 18.21
C GLU A 148 -19.26 -13.33 17.85
N VAL A 149 -18.30 -12.42 17.66
CA VAL A 149 -16.89 -12.72 17.41
C VAL A 149 -16.05 -11.89 18.35
N THR A 150 -15.05 -12.53 18.95
CA THR A 150 -14.09 -11.83 19.81
C THR A 150 -12.88 -11.40 18.99
N VAL A 151 -12.55 -10.11 19.00
CA VAL A 151 -11.34 -9.57 18.40
C VAL A 151 -10.37 -9.15 19.50
N SER A 152 -9.13 -9.62 19.43
CA SER A 152 -8.11 -9.37 20.45
C SER A 152 -6.72 -9.16 19.85
N GLY A 153 -5.81 -8.63 20.67
CA GLY A 153 -4.42 -8.35 20.29
C GLY A 153 -4.21 -6.92 19.80
N GLU A 154 -3.30 -6.74 18.84
CA GLU A 154 -2.83 -5.45 18.32
C GLU A 154 -3.82 -4.80 17.34
N VAL A 155 -5.03 -4.54 17.81
CA VAL A 155 -6.09 -3.78 17.11
C VAL A 155 -6.42 -2.50 17.87
N GLN A 156 -6.99 -1.51 17.18
CA GLN A 156 -7.33 -0.22 17.82
C GLN A 156 -8.41 -0.36 18.91
N ARG A 157 -9.42 -1.21 18.69
CA ARG A 157 -10.52 -1.46 19.63
C ARG A 157 -10.75 -2.96 19.79
N PRO A 158 -10.01 -3.63 20.70
CA PRO A 158 -10.27 -5.02 21.03
C PRO A 158 -11.61 -5.15 21.77
N GLY A 159 -12.29 -6.28 21.58
CA GLY A 159 -13.59 -6.56 22.18
C GLY A 159 -14.44 -7.53 21.37
N THR A 160 -15.65 -7.77 21.84
CA THR A 160 -16.64 -8.60 21.14
C THR A 160 -17.46 -7.75 20.18
N LEU A 161 -17.62 -8.22 18.95
CA LEU A 161 -18.41 -7.58 17.91
C LEU A 161 -19.51 -8.53 17.44
N VAL A 162 -20.71 -8.00 17.21
CA VAL A 162 -21.82 -8.71 16.57
C VAL A 162 -21.69 -8.51 15.07
N LEU A 163 -21.60 -9.60 14.33
CA LEU A 163 -21.34 -9.60 12.90
C LEU A 163 -22.37 -10.44 12.15
N SER A 164 -22.59 -10.09 10.89
CA SER A 164 -23.33 -10.93 9.95
C SER A 164 -22.45 -12.04 9.39
N ALA A 165 -23.03 -13.18 9.05
CA ALA A 165 -22.31 -14.31 8.46
C ALA A 165 -21.64 -14.01 7.11
N THR A 166 -22.02 -12.94 6.41
CA THR A 166 -21.35 -12.52 5.17
C THR A 166 -20.07 -11.70 5.42
N GLU A 167 -19.74 -11.41 6.67
CA GLU A 167 -18.55 -10.65 7.01
C GLU A 167 -17.28 -11.48 6.88
N ARG A 168 -16.22 -10.83 6.37
CA ARG A 168 -14.89 -11.42 6.21
C ARG A 168 -13.91 -10.81 7.20
N VAL A 169 -12.80 -11.51 7.43
CA VAL A 169 -11.78 -11.10 8.43
C VAL A 169 -11.33 -9.65 8.27
N HIS A 170 -11.09 -9.19 7.03
CA HIS A 170 -10.69 -7.79 6.78
C HIS A 170 -11.70 -6.77 7.32
N GLN A 171 -12.99 -6.99 7.11
CA GLN A 171 -14.05 -6.06 7.48
C GLN A 171 -14.25 -6.05 8.99
N VAL A 172 -14.11 -7.21 9.64
CA VAL A 172 -14.13 -7.31 11.10
C VAL A 172 -13.00 -6.50 11.74
N ILE A 173 -11.79 -6.60 11.18
CA ILE A 173 -10.64 -5.82 11.67
C ILE A 173 -10.85 -4.32 11.42
N LEU A 174 -11.46 -3.92 10.31
CA LEU A 174 -11.84 -2.52 10.06
C LEU A 174 -12.87 -2.02 11.07
N LEU A 175 -13.88 -2.82 11.42
CA LEU A 175 -14.86 -2.49 12.47
C LEU A 175 -14.19 -2.36 13.84
N ALA A 176 -13.16 -3.16 14.12
CA ALA A 176 -12.29 -3.01 15.29
C ALA A 176 -11.35 -1.79 15.22
N GLY A 177 -11.46 -0.95 14.18
CA GLY A 177 -10.66 0.26 13.97
C GLY A 177 -9.32 0.05 13.25
N GLY A 178 -9.06 -1.16 12.76
CA GLY A 178 -7.82 -1.53 12.06
C GLY A 178 -6.74 -2.10 12.99
N VAL A 179 -5.68 -2.63 12.36
CA VAL A 179 -4.47 -3.12 13.05
C VAL A 179 -3.61 -1.94 13.50
N THR A 180 -3.03 -2.00 14.69
CA THR A 180 -2.10 -0.97 15.19
C THR A 180 -0.77 -1.04 14.42
N PRO A 181 0.08 0.01 14.43
CA PRO A 181 1.41 -0.07 13.83
C PRO A 181 2.32 -1.17 14.40
N ARG A 182 1.97 -1.70 15.58
CA ARG A 182 2.68 -2.78 16.26
C ARG A 182 2.11 -4.16 15.95
N GLY A 183 0.98 -4.26 15.26
CA GLY A 183 0.33 -5.52 14.94
C GLY A 183 0.79 -6.14 13.62
N SER A 184 0.66 -7.45 13.53
CA SER A 184 0.91 -8.21 12.30
C SER A 184 -0.30 -8.15 11.36
N LEU A 185 -0.07 -7.80 10.10
CA LEU A 185 -1.05 -7.94 9.01
C LEU A 185 -0.94 -9.28 8.29
N ARG A 186 0.17 -10.01 8.49
CA ARG A 186 0.48 -11.23 7.73
C ARG A 186 0.19 -12.53 8.49
N ASN A 187 0.11 -12.46 9.82
CA ASN A 187 -0.01 -13.63 10.68
C ASN A 187 -1.21 -13.49 11.64
N ILE A 188 -2.37 -13.13 11.12
CA ILE A 188 -3.59 -13.05 11.93
C ILE A 188 -4.08 -14.46 12.22
N VAL A 189 -4.37 -14.75 13.49
CA VAL A 189 -4.75 -16.09 13.95
C VAL A 189 -6.26 -16.14 14.16
N LEU A 190 -6.90 -17.09 13.49
CA LEU A 190 -8.29 -17.46 13.74
C LEU A 190 -8.30 -18.69 14.63
N SER A 191 -8.92 -18.59 15.80
CA SER A 191 -9.09 -19.71 16.73
C SER A 191 -10.55 -19.95 17.07
N ARG A 192 -10.93 -21.21 17.27
CA ARG A 192 -12.28 -21.60 17.68
C ARG A 192 -12.18 -22.60 18.81
N GLY A 193 -12.92 -22.37 19.90
CA GLY A 193 -12.86 -23.24 21.09
C GLY A 193 -11.44 -23.42 21.66
N GLY A 194 -10.58 -22.41 21.53
CA GLY A 194 -9.19 -22.44 22.00
C GLY A 194 -8.19 -23.14 21.07
N ARG A 195 -8.61 -23.70 19.93
CA ARG A 195 -7.71 -24.29 18.92
C ARG A 195 -7.52 -23.34 17.74
N ALA A 196 -6.29 -23.12 17.32
CA ALA A 196 -6.00 -22.34 16.11
C ALA A 196 -6.48 -23.12 14.87
N GLU A 197 -7.43 -22.55 14.14
CA GLU A 197 -8.01 -23.15 12.92
C GLU A 197 -7.23 -22.72 11.68
N ALA A 198 -6.90 -21.43 11.57
CA ALA A 198 -6.27 -20.87 10.38
C ALA A 198 -5.40 -19.65 10.68
N ARG A 199 -4.43 -19.41 9.79
CA ARG A 199 -3.65 -18.17 9.72
C ARG A 199 -4.04 -17.41 8.46
N VAL A 200 -4.18 -16.09 8.58
CA VAL A 200 -4.63 -15.21 7.51
C VAL A 200 -3.58 -14.14 7.25
N ASP A 201 -3.16 -14.02 5.98
CA ASP A 201 -2.27 -12.95 5.50
C ASP A 201 -3.10 -11.85 4.81
N LEU A 202 -3.58 -10.89 5.60
CA LEU A 202 -4.35 -9.77 5.07
C LEU A 202 -3.50 -8.81 4.25
N LEU A 203 -2.19 -8.72 4.50
CA LEU A 203 -1.32 -7.91 3.64
C LEU A 203 -1.35 -8.43 2.20
N ARG A 204 -1.29 -9.75 2.02
CA ARG A 204 -1.40 -10.36 0.70
C ARG A 204 -2.74 -10.05 0.05
N PHE A 205 -3.85 -10.14 0.78
CA PHE A 205 -5.17 -9.71 0.29
C PHE A 205 -5.17 -8.24 -0.15
N LEU A 206 -4.64 -7.33 0.68
CA LEU A 206 -4.62 -5.89 0.40
C LEU A 206 -3.76 -5.53 -0.83
N LEU A 207 -2.71 -6.31 -1.09
CA LEU A 207 -1.79 -6.05 -2.20
C LEU A 207 -2.22 -6.75 -3.51
N SER A 208 -2.78 -7.97 -3.43
CA SER A 208 -3.13 -8.78 -4.61
C SER A 208 -4.62 -8.73 -4.97
N GLY A 209 -5.49 -8.36 -4.04
CA GLY A 209 -6.94 -8.45 -4.18
C GLY A 209 -7.50 -9.88 -4.14
N ASP A 210 -6.67 -10.90 -3.86
CA ASP A 210 -7.11 -12.29 -3.84
C ASP A 210 -8.01 -12.61 -2.63
N PRO A 211 -9.31 -12.92 -2.82
CA PRO A 211 -10.24 -13.21 -1.73
C PRO A 211 -9.88 -14.49 -0.96
N GLY A 212 -9.03 -15.36 -1.51
CA GLY A 212 -8.54 -16.56 -0.81
C GLY A 212 -7.75 -16.25 0.46
N ASN A 213 -7.16 -15.05 0.55
CA ASN A 213 -6.43 -14.58 1.74
C ASN A 213 -7.32 -13.82 2.73
N ASN A 214 -8.64 -13.83 2.53
CA ASN A 214 -9.60 -13.07 3.33
C ASN A 214 -10.88 -13.89 3.56
N PRO A 215 -10.82 -14.98 4.35
CA PRO A 215 -11.94 -15.89 4.52
C PRO A 215 -13.14 -15.23 5.25
N TYR A 216 -14.32 -15.84 5.11
CA TYR A 216 -15.48 -15.48 5.94
C TYR A 216 -15.22 -15.81 7.40
N VAL A 217 -15.75 -14.98 8.28
CA VAL A 217 -15.73 -15.26 9.72
C VAL A 217 -16.85 -16.22 10.05
N THR A 218 -16.61 -17.06 11.04
CA THR A 218 -17.56 -18.09 11.46
C THR A 218 -17.88 -17.94 12.94
N GLU A 219 -19.07 -18.38 13.31
CA GLU A 219 -19.57 -18.32 14.68
C GLU A 219 -18.60 -18.97 15.68
N GLY A 220 -18.37 -18.29 16.81
CA GLY A 220 -17.46 -18.75 17.86
C GLY A 220 -15.97 -18.58 17.54
N THR A 221 -15.63 -17.93 16.42
CA THR A 221 -14.23 -17.58 16.10
C THR A 221 -13.73 -16.45 16.98
N THR A 222 -12.50 -16.57 17.45
CA THR A 222 -11.71 -15.50 18.04
C THR A 222 -10.64 -15.09 17.04
N ILE A 223 -10.64 -13.81 16.66
CA ILE A 223 -9.64 -13.21 15.78
C ILE A 223 -8.58 -12.59 16.68
N THR A 224 -7.36 -13.11 16.60
CA THR A 224 -6.23 -12.61 17.36
C THR A 224 -5.22 -12.00 16.42
N VAL A 225 -4.91 -10.72 16.61
CA VAL A 225 -3.85 -10.01 15.88
C VAL A 225 -2.59 -10.00 16.75
N PRO A 226 -1.57 -10.82 16.45
CA PRO A 226 -0.35 -10.84 17.25
C PRO A 226 0.48 -9.56 17.01
N PRO A 227 1.46 -9.28 17.89
CA PRO A 227 2.48 -8.29 17.61
C PRO A 227 3.22 -8.62 16.31
N ARG A 228 3.69 -7.58 15.64
CA ARG A 228 4.44 -7.65 14.40
C ARG A 228 5.71 -8.47 14.63
N GLY A 229 5.88 -9.49 13.81
CA GLY A 229 7.02 -10.38 13.85
C GLY A 229 8.29 -9.78 13.24
N PRO A 230 9.31 -10.62 13.05
CA PRO A 230 10.55 -10.25 12.38
C PRO A 230 10.30 -9.69 10.99
N SER A 231 11.15 -8.77 10.53
CA SER A 231 10.99 -8.07 9.27
C SER A 231 12.26 -8.07 8.43
N VAL A 232 12.09 -7.78 7.14
CA VAL A 232 13.14 -7.44 6.19
C VAL A 232 12.89 -6.08 5.59
N THR A 233 13.97 -5.42 5.20
CA THR A 233 13.92 -4.09 4.60
C THR A 233 14.29 -4.19 3.13
N LEU A 234 13.40 -3.73 2.26
CA LEU A 234 13.64 -3.60 0.83
C LEU A 234 13.88 -2.13 0.49
N THR A 235 14.97 -1.81 -0.20
CA THR A 235 15.34 -0.43 -0.55
C THR A 235 15.88 -0.34 -1.97
N GLY A 236 15.64 0.79 -2.63
CA GLY A 236 16.12 1.06 -3.98
C GLY A 236 15.09 0.67 -5.05
N ALA A 237 15.52 -0.02 -6.11
CA ALA A 237 14.76 -0.23 -7.35
C ALA A 237 13.62 -1.29 -7.25
N PHE A 238 12.90 -1.34 -6.13
CA PHE A 238 11.69 -2.14 -5.93
C PHE A 238 10.44 -1.34 -6.29
N VAL A 239 9.38 -2.01 -6.77
CA VAL A 239 8.10 -1.32 -7.05
C VAL A 239 7.48 -0.75 -5.77
N ARG A 240 7.60 -1.50 -4.66
CA ARG A 240 7.14 -1.09 -3.33
C ARG A 240 8.28 -1.27 -2.33
N PRO A 241 9.19 -0.28 -2.18
CA PRO A 241 10.22 -0.34 -1.16
C PRO A 241 9.59 -0.14 0.22
N GLY A 242 10.18 -0.76 1.24
CA GLY A 242 9.65 -0.70 2.60
C GLY A 242 10.07 -1.89 3.45
N GLU A 243 9.53 -1.92 4.67
CA GLU A 243 9.76 -2.98 5.63
C GLU A 243 8.59 -3.97 5.63
N TYR A 244 8.91 -5.24 5.44
CA TYR A 244 7.95 -6.33 5.32
C TYR A 244 8.20 -7.37 6.39
N GLU A 245 7.13 -7.79 7.08
CA GLU A 245 7.20 -8.88 8.05
C GLU A 245 7.46 -10.22 7.35
N ILE A 246 8.33 -11.05 7.91
CA ILE A 246 8.60 -12.41 7.46
C ILE A 246 7.67 -13.39 8.15
N VAL A 247 7.02 -14.27 7.39
CA VAL A 247 6.23 -15.37 7.94
C VAL A 247 6.86 -16.72 7.63
N GLY A 248 7.42 -17.37 8.65
CA GLY A 248 8.04 -18.69 8.52
C GLY A 248 9.32 -18.67 7.69
N LYS A 249 9.46 -19.61 6.75
CA LYS A 249 10.57 -19.63 5.79
C LYS A 249 10.15 -18.89 4.54
N GLU A 250 10.49 -17.60 4.48
CA GLU A 250 10.16 -16.75 3.34
C GLU A 250 11.38 -16.52 2.46
N SER A 251 11.11 -16.49 1.16
CA SER A 251 12.14 -16.39 0.15
C SER A 251 12.08 -15.05 -0.56
N LEU A 252 13.21 -14.60 -1.11
CA LEU A 252 13.28 -13.32 -1.82
C LEU A 252 12.29 -13.26 -2.98
N ARG A 253 12.11 -14.36 -3.72
CA ARG A 253 11.12 -14.40 -4.80
C ARG A 253 9.70 -14.27 -4.27
N GLY A 254 9.36 -14.97 -3.18
CA GLY A 254 8.04 -14.89 -2.55
C GLY A 254 7.70 -13.46 -2.14
N LEU A 255 8.67 -12.77 -1.54
CA LEU A 255 8.54 -11.38 -1.16
C LEU A 255 8.43 -10.45 -2.37
N LEU A 256 9.22 -10.66 -3.43
CA LEU A 256 9.12 -9.89 -4.66
C LEU A 256 7.74 -10.03 -5.33
N VAL A 257 7.15 -11.23 -5.33
CA VAL A 257 5.77 -11.43 -5.81
C VAL A 257 4.79 -10.60 -4.99
N LEU A 258 4.97 -10.55 -3.67
CA LEU A 258 4.13 -9.75 -2.77
C LEU A 258 4.29 -8.23 -3.03
N THR A 259 5.52 -7.76 -3.27
CA THR A 259 5.81 -6.33 -3.45
C THR A 259 5.63 -5.82 -4.87
N GLY A 260 5.20 -6.68 -5.80
CA GLY A 260 5.00 -6.33 -7.22
C GLY A 260 6.29 -6.32 -8.05
N GLY A 261 7.38 -6.89 -7.53
CA GLY A 261 8.64 -7.07 -8.22
C GLY A 261 9.57 -5.86 -8.18
N LEU A 262 10.41 -5.77 -9.21
CA LEU A 262 11.43 -4.74 -9.39
C LEU A 262 10.94 -3.69 -10.39
N THR A 263 11.47 -2.48 -10.27
CA THR A 263 11.25 -1.41 -11.27
C THR A 263 11.96 -1.74 -12.59
N GLN A 264 11.56 -1.08 -13.70
CA GLN A 264 12.26 -1.21 -14.98
C GLN A 264 13.71 -0.71 -14.93
N SER A 265 14.00 0.19 -13.98
CA SER A 265 15.34 0.68 -13.69
C SER A 265 16.11 -0.21 -12.72
N ALA A 266 15.71 -1.45 -12.46
CA ALA A 266 16.49 -2.36 -11.62
C ALA A 266 17.54 -3.11 -12.44
N PRO A 267 18.84 -3.02 -12.09
CA PRO A 267 19.86 -3.90 -12.63
C PRO A 267 19.73 -5.32 -12.04
N ALA A 268 20.49 -6.27 -12.61
CA ALA A 268 20.59 -7.63 -12.09
C ALA A 268 21.31 -7.70 -10.73
N GLU A 269 22.16 -6.73 -10.43
CA GLU A 269 22.98 -6.71 -9.22
C GLU A 269 22.19 -6.14 -8.03
N ALA A 270 22.25 -6.84 -6.91
CA ALA A 270 21.69 -6.44 -5.63
C ALA A 270 22.70 -6.69 -4.50
N ARG A 271 22.41 -6.12 -3.34
CA ARG A 271 23.18 -6.31 -2.11
C ARG A 271 22.26 -6.82 -1.01
N LEU A 272 22.58 -7.97 -0.45
CA LEU A 272 21.94 -8.49 0.75
C LEU A 272 22.81 -8.14 1.95
N THR A 273 22.29 -7.35 2.88
CA THR A 273 22.95 -7.05 4.15
C THR A 273 22.29 -7.86 5.25
N ARG A 274 23.04 -8.78 5.85
CA ARG A 274 22.58 -9.63 6.95
C ARG A 274 23.28 -9.25 8.24
N ILE A 275 22.54 -9.18 9.33
CA ILE A 275 23.11 -9.05 10.68
C ILE A 275 23.28 -10.46 11.22
N GLY A 276 24.52 -10.91 11.37
CA GLY A 276 24.81 -12.20 11.97
C GLY A 276 24.45 -12.23 13.46
N PRO A 277 24.36 -13.43 14.08
CA PRO A 277 24.08 -13.57 15.51
C PRO A 277 25.08 -12.82 16.40
N ASP A 278 26.31 -12.60 15.92
CA ASP A 278 27.36 -11.84 16.59
C ASP A 278 27.17 -10.31 16.50
N GLY A 279 26.08 -9.84 15.88
CA GLY A 279 25.79 -8.42 15.63
C GLY A 279 26.60 -7.79 14.48
N LYS A 280 27.50 -8.55 13.85
CA LYS A 280 28.29 -8.09 12.70
C LYS A 280 27.42 -8.06 11.43
N LYS A 281 27.52 -6.97 10.67
CA LYS A 281 26.86 -6.82 9.37
C LYS A 281 27.73 -7.42 8.28
N THR A 282 27.17 -8.33 7.49
CA THR A 282 27.79 -8.91 6.30
C THR A 282 26.99 -8.50 5.08
N THR A 283 27.65 -7.90 4.09
CA THR A 283 27.02 -7.55 2.81
C THR A 283 27.47 -8.56 1.75
N LEU A 284 26.51 -9.30 1.21
CA LEU A 284 26.70 -10.30 0.17
C LEU A 284 26.24 -9.71 -1.17
N PRO A 285 27.07 -9.77 -2.23
CA PRO A 285 26.60 -9.47 -3.58
C PRO A 285 25.57 -10.52 -4.00
N LEU A 286 24.49 -10.09 -4.63
CA LEU A 286 23.40 -10.95 -5.06
C LEU A 286 23.07 -10.69 -6.53
N ASP A 287 23.04 -11.74 -7.35
CA ASP A 287 22.54 -11.68 -8.72
C ASP A 287 21.06 -12.09 -8.73
N LEU A 288 20.18 -11.10 -8.98
CA LEU A 288 18.73 -11.27 -9.00
C LEU A 288 18.30 -12.20 -10.14
N THR A 289 19.05 -12.30 -11.24
CA THR A 289 18.67 -13.20 -12.35
C THR A 289 18.81 -14.68 -11.97
N GLN A 290 19.71 -14.98 -11.04
CA GLN A 290 19.92 -16.33 -10.51
C GLN A 290 19.05 -16.58 -9.28
N ALA A 291 18.95 -15.59 -8.39
CA ALA A 291 18.16 -15.66 -7.15
C ALA A 291 16.64 -15.73 -7.36
N LEU A 292 16.18 -15.49 -8.59
CA LEU A 292 14.77 -15.61 -8.98
C LEU A 292 14.46 -16.91 -9.75
N LYS A 293 15.47 -17.69 -10.14
CA LYS A 293 15.29 -18.96 -10.86
C LYS A 293 15.23 -20.13 -9.90
N ALA A 294 14.22 -20.99 -10.05
CA ALA A 294 14.19 -22.27 -9.33
C ALA A 294 15.40 -23.14 -9.74
N PRO A 295 16.10 -23.83 -8.83
CA PRO A 295 15.79 -24.00 -7.40
C PRO A 295 16.49 -23.00 -6.44
N ALA A 296 17.05 -21.87 -6.89
CA ALA A 296 17.70 -20.91 -6.00
C ALA A 296 16.72 -19.80 -5.57
N ASP A 297 16.02 -20.02 -4.46
CA ASP A 297 15.22 -19.00 -3.78
C ASP A 297 15.97 -18.60 -2.51
N VAL A 298 16.60 -17.41 -2.51
CA VAL A 298 17.40 -16.96 -1.35
C VAL A 298 16.49 -16.85 -0.14
N GLU A 299 16.75 -17.68 0.87
CA GLU A 299 16.00 -17.64 2.13
C GLU A 299 16.38 -16.37 2.91
N LEU A 300 15.37 -15.56 3.20
CA LEU A 300 15.51 -14.33 3.94
C LEU A 300 15.49 -14.60 5.44
N GLN A 301 16.32 -13.87 6.16
CA GLN A 301 16.41 -13.93 7.61
C GLN A 301 15.89 -12.64 8.25
N PRO A 302 15.41 -12.73 9.51
CA PRO A 302 15.12 -11.56 10.33
C PRO A 302 16.20 -10.47 10.27
N GLY A 303 15.81 -9.25 9.94
CA GLY A 303 16.71 -8.09 9.87
C GLY A 303 17.53 -7.99 8.59
N ASP A 304 17.33 -8.87 7.61
CA ASP A 304 17.97 -8.74 6.31
C ASP A 304 17.52 -7.43 5.61
N GLY A 305 18.49 -6.73 5.05
CA GLY A 305 18.29 -5.56 4.20
C GLY A 305 18.68 -5.87 2.75
N VAL A 306 17.73 -5.84 1.83
CA VAL A 306 17.98 -6.01 0.40
C VAL A 306 17.97 -4.65 -0.27
N TYR A 307 19.11 -4.29 -0.85
CA TYR A 307 19.28 -3.06 -1.61
C TYR A 307 19.52 -3.37 -3.08
N VAL A 308 18.66 -2.83 -3.94
CA VAL A 308 18.85 -2.86 -5.40
C VAL A 308 19.18 -1.44 -5.84
N PRO A 309 20.40 -1.15 -6.31
CA PRO A 309 20.72 0.17 -6.82
C PRO A 309 19.80 0.49 -8.00
N PRO A 310 19.32 1.74 -8.17
CA PRO A 310 18.73 2.11 -9.44
C PRO A 310 19.80 1.97 -10.54
N LEU A 311 19.38 1.64 -11.75
CA LEU A 311 20.14 1.89 -12.96
C LEU A 311 20.45 3.37 -12.91
N ALA A 312 21.68 3.69 -12.50
CA ALA A 312 22.22 4.99 -12.75
C ALA A 312 22.13 5.12 -14.27
N VAL A 313 21.29 6.04 -14.74
CA VAL A 313 21.54 6.62 -16.04
C VAL A 313 22.91 7.22 -15.84
N VAL A 314 23.96 6.52 -16.30
CA VAL A 314 25.27 7.11 -16.46
C VAL A 314 25.02 8.17 -17.51
N GLN A 315 24.64 9.36 -17.06
CA GLN A 315 24.70 10.52 -17.90
C GLN A 315 26.19 10.76 -18.06
N ASP A 316 26.68 10.51 -19.27
CA ASP A 316 28.01 10.96 -19.61
C ASP A 316 28.01 12.48 -19.47
N VAL A 317 28.67 12.99 -18.43
CA VAL A 317 28.80 14.43 -18.18
C VAL A 317 30.14 14.87 -18.71
N ILE A 318 30.14 15.88 -19.57
CA ILE A 318 31.35 16.59 -19.97
C ILE A 318 31.52 17.81 -19.09
N GLU A 319 32.71 17.96 -18.53
CA GLU A 319 33.12 19.18 -17.85
C GLU A 319 34.00 20.02 -18.80
N ALA A 320 33.44 21.11 -19.32
CA ALA A 320 34.17 22.09 -20.11
C ALA A 320 34.87 23.07 -19.17
N ARG A 321 36.20 23.07 -19.16
CA ARG A 321 37.04 23.98 -18.36
C ARG A 321 37.86 24.88 -19.28
N GLY A 322 37.72 26.20 -19.15
CA GLY A 322 38.51 27.11 -19.96
C GLY A 322 38.01 28.55 -19.99
N ALA A 323 38.53 29.30 -20.95
CA ALA A 323 38.08 30.64 -21.27
C ALA A 323 37.00 30.58 -22.34
N PHE A 324 35.73 30.61 -21.91
CA PHE A 324 34.56 30.65 -22.79
C PHE A 324 33.87 32.02 -22.71
N ASN A 325 33.16 32.45 -23.76
CA ASN A 325 32.43 33.74 -23.72
C ASN A 325 31.10 33.65 -22.96
N GLY A 326 30.58 32.44 -22.73
CA GLY A 326 29.31 32.24 -22.03
C GLY A 326 29.34 32.71 -20.58
N THR A 327 28.28 33.34 -20.11
CA THR A 327 28.09 33.63 -18.68
C THR A 327 27.76 32.33 -17.95
N SER A 328 28.69 31.85 -17.12
CA SER A 328 28.37 30.79 -16.15
C SER A 328 27.55 31.39 -15.01
N GLU A 329 26.28 31.01 -14.89
CA GLU A 329 25.50 31.29 -13.68
C GLU A 329 26.02 30.50 -12.46
N LEU A 330 26.89 29.50 -12.65
CA LEU A 330 27.37 28.58 -11.62
C LEU A 330 28.85 28.22 -11.82
N GLY A 331 29.78 29.10 -11.40
CA GLY A 331 31.17 28.70 -11.16
C GLY A 331 32.25 29.41 -11.97
N ARG A 332 32.50 30.67 -11.65
CA ARG A 332 33.82 31.29 -11.91
C ARG A 332 34.81 30.75 -10.90
N THR A 333 35.85 30.07 -11.36
CA THR A 333 36.96 29.62 -10.51
C THR A 333 38.27 30.20 -11.04
N THR A 334 39.24 30.39 -10.17
CA THR A 334 40.59 30.87 -10.56
C THR A 334 41.55 29.70 -10.51
N THR A 335 41.96 29.21 -11.68
CA THR A 335 43.03 28.21 -11.80
C THR A 335 44.29 28.91 -12.27
N ALA A 336 45.36 28.89 -11.46
CA ALA A 336 46.64 29.54 -11.75
C ALA A 336 46.53 31.05 -12.09
N GLY A 337 45.65 31.78 -11.39
CA GLY A 337 45.49 33.24 -11.56
C GLY A 337 44.72 33.68 -12.79
N LYS A 338 44.17 32.75 -13.59
CA LYS A 338 43.35 33.07 -14.78
C LYS A 338 41.87 32.72 -14.54
N PRO A 339 40.92 33.58 -14.98
CA PRO A 339 39.49 33.29 -14.86
C PRO A 339 39.14 32.07 -15.70
N THR A 340 38.77 30.98 -15.04
CA THR A 340 38.39 29.72 -15.67
C THR A 340 36.92 29.49 -15.42
N ILE A 341 36.16 29.35 -16.50
CA ILE A 341 34.77 28.95 -16.45
C ILE A 341 34.72 27.44 -16.48
N VAL A 342 34.03 26.87 -15.51
CA VAL A 342 33.74 25.44 -15.44
C VAL A 342 32.25 25.28 -15.68
N GLN A 343 31.89 24.58 -16.75
CA GLN A 343 30.50 24.27 -17.08
C GLN A 343 30.36 22.76 -17.28
N ARG A 344 29.27 22.21 -16.77
CA ARG A 344 28.95 20.79 -16.91
C ARG A 344 27.78 20.64 -17.88
N PHE A 345 27.97 19.78 -18.87
CA PHE A 345 26.98 19.49 -19.90
C PHE A 345 26.71 18.00 -19.94
N GLU A 346 25.46 17.63 -20.21
CA GLU A 346 25.11 16.27 -20.63
C GLU A 346 25.65 16.04 -22.06
N LEU A 347 26.41 14.96 -22.23
CA LEU A 347 26.93 14.51 -23.52
C LEU A 347 25.81 13.82 -24.30
N ALA A 348 25.49 14.36 -25.49
CA ALA A 348 24.63 13.65 -26.43
C ALA A 348 25.46 12.62 -27.23
N GLY A 349 24.88 11.45 -27.52
CA GLY A 349 25.54 10.42 -28.31
C GLY A 349 25.94 10.94 -29.70
N GLY A 350 27.24 10.90 -30.02
CA GLY A 350 27.79 11.38 -31.30
C GLY A 350 28.14 12.87 -31.36
N GLU A 351 28.05 13.59 -30.23
CA GLU A 351 28.41 15.02 -30.15
C GLU A 351 29.92 15.24 -30.33
N ARG A 352 30.29 16.30 -31.07
CA ARG A 352 31.70 16.66 -31.29
C ARG A 352 32.15 17.69 -30.28
N VAL A 353 33.45 17.76 -30.03
CA VAL A 353 34.07 18.76 -29.13
C VAL A 353 33.67 20.19 -29.50
N PHE A 354 33.58 20.48 -30.80
CA PHE A 354 33.16 21.79 -31.29
C PHE A 354 31.75 22.16 -30.81
N ASP A 355 30.81 21.22 -30.85
CA ASP A 355 29.41 21.47 -30.49
C ASP A 355 29.28 21.77 -28.98
N VAL A 356 30.08 21.08 -28.15
CA VAL A 356 30.20 21.34 -26.71
C VAL A 356 30.78 22.73 -26.42
N VAL A 357 31.82 23.14 -27.16
CA VAL A 357 32.43 24.47 -27.01
C VAL A 357 31.45 25.57 -27.41
N GLN A 358 30.64 25.37 -28.46
CA GLN A 358 29.59 26.32 -28.82
C GLN A 358 28.51 26.45 -27.75
N ARG A 359 28.07 25.33 -27.16
CA ARG A 359 27.14 25.31 -26.02
C ARG A 359 27.70 25.99 -24.77
N ALA A 360 29.02 25.94 -24.58
CA ALA A 360 29.73 26.69 -23.54
C ALA A 360 29.79 28.22 -23.80
N GLY A 361 29.20 28.69 -24.90
CA GLY A 361 29.23 30.10 -25.34
C GLY A 361 30.39 30.43 -26.26
N GLY A 362 31.09 29.42 -26.80
CA GLY A 362 32.23 29.59 -27.69
C GLY A 362 33.54 29.91 -26.95
N ALA A 363 34.67 29.59 -27.58
CA ALA A 363 35.98 29.93 -27.05
C ALA A 363 36.19 31.46 -27.04
N ALA A 364 36.78 31.99 -25.96
CA ALA A 364 37.09 33.40 -25.88
C ALA A 364 38.20 33.79 -26.87
N PRO A 365 38.23 35.03 -27.40
CA PRO A 365 39.28 35.47 -28.33
C PRO A 365 40.71 35.35 -27.77
N PHE A 366 40.86 35.33 -26.45
CA PHE A 366 42.12 35.16 -25.74
C PHE A 366 42.39 33.73 -25.27
N ALA A 367 41.54 32.76 -25.66
CA ALA A 367 41.75 31.35 -25.34
C ALA A 367 42.86 30.76 -26.21
N ASP A 368 43.79 30.04 -25.60
CA ASP A 368 44.86 29.33 -26.30
C ASP A 368 44.39 27.95 -26.75
N LEU A 369 43.91 27.86 -28.00
CA LEU A 369 43.41 26.61 -28.58
C LEU A 369 44.54 25.59 -28.87
N SER A 370 45.79 26.02 -28.97
CA SER A 370 46.93 25.12 -29.24
C SER A 370 47.22 24.15 -28.09
N ARG A 371 46.67 24.43 -26.90
CA ARG A 371 46.80 23.63 -25.68
C ARG A 371 45.48 22.94 -25.29
N ALA A 372 44.49 22.95 -26.16
CA ALA A 372 43.21 22.30 -25.90
C ALA A 372 43.38 20.77 -25.86
N VAL A 373 42.83 20.15 -24.81
CA VAL A 373 42.90 18.70 -24.60
C VAL A 373 41.57 18.18 -24.11
N ILE A 374 41.22 16.97 -24.53
CA ILE A 374 40.14 16.17 -23.97
C ILE A 374 40.76 15.28 -22.90
N GLU A 375 40.34 15.46 -21.65
CA GLU A 375 40.65 14.53 -20.57
C GLU A 375 39.54 13.48 -20.49
N ARG A 376 39.83 12.24 -20.89
CA ARG A 376 38.93 11.10 -20.70
C ARG A 376 39.37 10.34 -19.46
N SER A 377 38.53 10.37 -18.42
CA SER A 377 38.70 9.54 -17.22
C SER A 377 37.58 8.51 -17.17
N GLY A 378 37.93 7.23 -17.34
CA GLY A 378 36.97 6.13 -17.16
C GLY A 378 36.82 5.78 -15.68
N VAL A 379 35.72 5.14 -15.30
CA VAL A 379 35.46 4.68 -13.91
C VAL A 379 36.53 3.68 -13.41
N SER A 380 37.28 3.02 -14.32
CA SER A 380 38.32 2.04 -14.00
C SER A 380 39.58 2.09 -14.91
N GLY A 381 39.73 3.11 -15.75
CA GLY A 381 40.81 3.20 -16.75
C GLY A 381 41.82 4.32 -16.48
N PRO A 382 43.06 4.25 -17.02
CA PRO A 382 44.03 5.34 -16.89
C PRO A 382 43.51 6.62 -17.55
N ARG A 383 43.82 7.77 -16.96
CA ARG A 383 43.48 9.08 -17.53
C ARG A 383 44.15 9.22 -18.90
N GLN A 384 43.35 9.51 -19.92
CA GLN A 384 43.84 9.77 -21.27
C GLN A 384 43.70 11.25 -21.60
N LEU A 385 44.77 11.85 -22.11
CA LEU A 385 44.79 13.21 -22.63
C LEU A 385 44.88 13.14 -24.16
N ILE A 386 43.87 13.64 -24.85
CA ILE A 386 43.79 13.65 -26.31
C ILE A 386 43.85 15.11 -26.77
N PRO A 387 44.88 15.54 -27.54
CA PRO A 387 44.91 16.89 -28.09
C PRO A 387 43.76 17.09 -29.08
N VAL A 388 43.13 18.27 -29.02
CA VAL A 388 41.97 18.64 -29.85
C VAL A 388 42.40 19.24 -31.18
#